data_AF-R9MI07-F1
#
_entry.id   AF-R9MI07-F1
#
_cell.length_a   1.000
_cell.length_b   1.000
_cell.length_c   1.000
_cell.angle_alpha   90.00
_cell.angle_beta   90.00
_cell.angle_gamma   90.00
#
_symmetry.space_group_name_H-M   'P 1'
#
loop_
_entity.id
_entity.type
_entity.pdbx_description
1 polymer ?
#
loop_
_entity_poly.entity_id
_entity_poly.type
_entity_poly.pdbx_seq_one_letter_code
_entity_poly.pdbx_strand_id
1 'polypeptide(L)'
;MSKKKSGRPHGHYCKICGEYKANEKFSGRGHATHICKACSRLSAAEKAEAQTITRLTNFPMGRLSANDKAWLENRLHDHRPEVAELAREVYNIHFPYAERNTRKKQLIINTLAFEIHTEVFDEYGDELPVNRRFTANRISRVLTMTDFDGDGVEQSMTLDGKKMSTLLRWAVHSLEIFMWPEDYDLIPSRNSIPPYFDLLPEYWPDEDEEADEDFSDEDVPEEEVCWRVQIEYANHTTQEIVSYQDYLMDRPEELYLALLEYFEPKIDDFDEEYTENAPLE
;
A
#
# COMPACT_ATOMS: atom_id res chain seq x y z
N MET A 1 22.64 48.95 -36.73
CA MET A 1 23.57 47.97 -36.13
C MET A 1 23.18 47.75 -34.67
N SER A 2 22.34 46.74 -34.40
CA SER A 2 21.94 46.41 -33.03
C SER A 2 22.90 45.36 -32.48
N LYS A 3 23.72 45.74 -31.50
CA LYS A 3 24.63 44.82 -30.81
C LYS A 3 23.81 43.67 -30.23
N LYS A 4 24.02 42.43 -30.72
CA LYS A 4 23.60 41.20 -30.04
C LYS A 4 24.16 41.28 -28.62
N LYS A 5 23.29 41.35 -27.61
CA LYS A 5 23.68 41.16 -26.21
C LYS A 5 24.18 39.73 -26.09
N SER A 6 25.51 39.56 -26.14
CA SER A 6 26.17 38.27 -25.93
C SER A 6 25.69 37.67 -24.62
N GLY A 7 25.31 36.39 -24.66
CA GLY A 7 24.87 35.63 -23.50
C GLY A 7 25.80 35.87 -22.31
N ARG A 8 25.22 36.37 -21.21
CA ARG A 8 25.96 36.49 -19.95
C ARG A 8 26.47 35.09 -19.61
N PRO A 9 27.76 34.89 -19.36
CA PRO A 9 28.26 33.59 -18.95
C PRO A 9 27.45 33.15 -17.74
N HIS A 10 26.81 31.98 -17.84
CA HIS A 10 26.11 31.38 -16.71
C HIS A 10 27.10 31.27 -15.55
N GLY A 11 26.64 31.61 -14.35
CA GLY A 11 27.47 31.52 -13.14
C GLY A 11 28.00 30.10 -12.93
N HIS A 12 28.97 29.95 -12.03
CA HIS A 12 29.49 28.63 -11.67
C HIS A 12 28.68 28.02 -10.52
N TYR A 13 28.46 26.70 -10.60
CA TYR A 13 27.82 25.92 -9.54
C TYR A 13 28.79 25.69 -8.38
N CYS A 14 28.33 25.91 -7.15
CA CYS A 14 29.06 25.59 -5.93
C CYS A 14 28.60 24.25 -5.35
N LYS A 15 29.48 23.24 -5.28
CA LYS A 15 29.14 21.90 -4.79
C LYS A 15 28.83 21.82 -3.29
N ILE A 16 29.18 22.86 -2.52
CA ILE A 16 28.99 22.89 -1.06
C ILE A 16 27.58 23.36 -0.70
N CYS A 17 27.07 24.38 -1.38
CA CYS A 17 25.78 24.99 -1.06
C CYS A 17 24.72 24.80 -2.15
N GLY A 18 25.05 24.15 -3.26
CA GLY A 18 24.08 23.85 -4.32
C GLY A 18 23.68 25.02 -5.22
N GLU A 19 24.27 26.21 -5.04
CA GLU A 19 23.85 27.41 -5.77
C GLU A 19 24.75 27.74 -6.96
N TYR A 20 24.15 28.24 -8.04
CA TYR A 20 24.85 28.92 -9.12
C TYR A 20 25.18 30.36 -8.72
N LYS A 21 26.47 30.72 -8.69
CA LYS A 21 26.93 32.07 -8.32
C LYS A 21 27.78 32.69 -9.43
N ALA A 22 27.78 34.02 -9.49
CA ALA A 22 28.63 34.75 -10.43
C ALA A 22 30.12 34.45 -10.22
N ASN A 23 30.93 34.53 -11.29
CA ASN A 23 32.34 34.15 -11.30
C ASN A 23 33.15 34.88 -10.21
N GLU A 24 32.83 36.14 -9.92
CA GLU A 24 33.49 36.96 -8.89
C GLU A 24 33.29 36.42 -7.46
N LYS A 25 32.27 35.60 -7.23
CA LYS A 25 32.00 34.93 -5.95
C LYS A 25 32.86 33.67 -5.76
N PHE A 26 33.65 33.28 -6.75
CA PHE A 26 34.65 32.22 -6.65
C PHE A 26 36.06 32.83 -6.57
N SER A 27 36.94 32.24 -5.77
CA SER A 27 38.38 32.57 -5.78
C SER A 27 39.08 31.71 -6.82
N GLY A 28 40.28 32.08 -7.30
CA GLY A 28 40.99 31.27 -8.31
C GLY A 28 41.15 29.79 -7.93
N ARG A 29 41.48 29.49 -6.67
CA ARG A 29 41.52 28.11 -6.12
C ARG A 29 40.13 27.49 -5.89
N GLY A 30 39.15 28.28 -5.46
CA GLY A 30 37.77 27.82 -5.27
C GLY A 30 37.05 27.54 -6.59
N HIS A 31 37.41 28.22 -7.66
CA HIS A 31 36.84 28.07 -8.99
C HIS A 31 37.16 26.69 -9.57
N ALA A 32 38.43 26.27 -9.53
CA ALA A 32 38.86 24.93 -9.97
C ALA A 32 38.22 23.78 -9.16
N THR A 33 37.81 24.05 -7.92
CA THR A 33 37.22 23.04 -7.02
C THR A 33 35.71 23.13 -6.90
N HIS A 34 35.08 24.07 -7.63
CA HIS A 34 33.65 24.38 -7.56
C HIS A 34 33.17 24.74 -6.14
N ILE A 35 33.97 25.53 -5.41
CA ILE A 35 33.68 26.01 -4.05
C ILE A 35 33.67 27.55 -4.04
N CYS A 36 32.55 28.15 -3.68
CA CYS A 36 32.44 29.62 -3.60
C CYS A 36 33.24 30.18 -2.41
N LYS A 37 33.55 31.49 -2.45
CA LYS A 37 34.32 32.18 -1.39
C LYS A 37 33.68 32.04 -0.01
N ALA A 38 32.35 32.11 0.09
CA ALA A 38 31.65 31.94 1.37
C ALA A 38 31.87 30.53 1.93
N CYS A 39 31.59 29.50 1.13
CA CYS A 39 31.80 28.11 1.52
C CYS A 39 33.28 27.78 1.78
N SER A 40 34.23 28.44 1.13
CA SER A 40 35.65 28.19 1.35
C SER A 40 36.11 28.53 2.77
N ARG A 41 35.41 29.46 3.45
CA ARG A 41 35.71 29.93 4.81
C ARG A 41 35.12 29.05 5.91
N LEU A 42 34.17 28.18 5.57
CA LEU A 42 33.55 27.24 6.51
C LEU A 42 34.57 26.21 7.02
N SER A 43 34.33 25.70 8.23
CA SER A 43 35.07 24.56 8.78
C SER A 43 34.85 23.30 7.94
N ALA A 44 35.67 22.26 8.17
CA ALA A 44 35.51 20.98 7.48
C ALA A 44 34.15 20.32 7.81
N ALA A 45 33.68 20.44 9.06
CA ALA A 45 32.40 19.88 9.50
C ALA A 45 31.22 20.58 8.81
N GLU A 46 31.17 21.91 8.82
CA GLU A 46 30.12 22.69 8.16
C GLU A 46 30.10 22.45 6.64
N LYS A 47 31.28 22.32 6.02
CA LYS A 47 31.37 21.97 4.59
C LYS A 47 30.82 20.58 4.31
N ALA A 48 31.06 19.61 5.18
CA ALA A 48 30.60 18.24 5.00
C ALA A 48 29.08 18.15 5.19
N GLU A 49 28.53 18.88 6.15
CA GLU A 49 27.08 19.03 6.35
C GLU A 49 26.39 19.68 5.18
N ALA A 50 26.83 20.87 4.76
CA ALA A 50 26.24 21.56 3.63
C ALA A 50 26.30 20.74 2.33
N GLN A 51 27.42 20.02 2.09
CA GLN A 51 27.52 19.08 0.96
C GLN A 51 26.52 17.92 1.06
N THR A 52 26.32 17.38 2.26
CA THR A 52 25.40 16.27 2.48
C THR A 52 23.96 16.72 2.25
N ILE A 53 23.56 17.86 2.84
CA ILE A 53 22.25 18.48 2.63
C ILE A 53 22.04 18.78 1.14
N THR A 54 23.00 19.42 0.48
CA THR A 54 22.94 19.71 -0.97
C THR A 54 22.73 18.45 -1.81
N ARG A 55 23.35 17.32 -1.42
CA ARG A 55 23.15 16.04 -2.12
C ARG A 55 21.75 15.48 -1.86
N LEU A 56 21.23 15.58 -0.64
CA LEU A 56 19.87 15.14 -0.29
C LEU A 56 18.80 16.00 -0.99
N THR A 57 18.99 17.31 -1.08
CA THR A 57 18.04 18.20 -1.77
C THR A 57 18.03 17.97 -3.29
N ASN A 58 19.17 17.57 -3.86
CA ASN A 58 19.30 17.26 -5.29
C ASN A 58 19.32 15.76 -5.55
N PHE A 59 18.73 14.95 -4.66
CA PHE A 59 18.77 13.51 -4.80
C PHE A 59 17.97 13.07 -6.04
N PRO A 60 18.41 12.05 -6.80
CA PRO A 60 17.73 11.66 -8.03
C PRO A 60 16.35 11.10 -7.71
N MET A 61 15.28 11.71 -8.23
CA MET A 61 13.88 11.28 -8.00
C MET A 61 13.50 9.95 -8.68
N GLY A 62 14.37 9.41 -9.53
CA GLY A 62 14.13 8.16 -10.28
C GLY A 62 14.57 6.89 -9.54
N ARG A 63 14.76 5.80 -10.29
CA ARG A 63 15.30 4.54 -9.74
C ARG A 63 16.70 4.76 -9.17
N LEU A 64 16.87 4.44 -7.89
CA LEU A 64 18.14 4.56 -7.20
C LEU A 64 19.10 3.42 -7.58
N SER A 65 20.39 3.76 -7.67
CA SER A 65 21.45 2.77 -7.72
C SER A 65 21.61 2.10 -6.34
N ALA A 66 22.20 0.90 -6.29
CA ALA A 66 22.50 0.22 -5.02
C ALA A 66 23.39 1.08 -4.10
N ASN A 67 24.34 1.82 -4.69
CA ASN A 67 25.23 2.72 -3.96
C ASN A 67 24.49 3.94 -3.39
N ASP A 68 23.59 4.55 -4.16
CA ASP A 68 22.81 5.70 -3.69
C ASP A 68 21.84 5.30 -2.60
N LYS A 69 21.19 4.13 -2.75
CA LYS A 69 20.34 3.55 -1.72
C LYS A 69 21.12 3.32 -0.41
N ALA A 70 22.25 2.62 -0.48
CA ALA A 70 23.08 2.36 0.70
C ALA A 70 23.61 3.65 1.34
N TRP A 71 23.94 4.65 0.51
CA TRP A 71 24.35 5.96 1.01
C TRP A 71 23.20 6.66 1.76
N LEU A 72 21.98 6.64 1.22
CA LEU A 72 20.80 7.24 1.84
C LEU A 72 20.43 6.52 3.16
N GLU A 73 20.42 5.18 3.17
CA GLU A 73 20.17 4.38 4.38
C GLU A 73 21.18 4.67 5.49
N ASN A 74 22.44 4.90 5.12
CA ASN A 74 23.47 5.32 6.08
C ASN A 74 23.21 6.72 6.66
N ARG A 75 22.62 7.64 5.88
CA ARG A 75 22.29 9.00 6.33
C ARG A 75 21.07 9.07 7.25
N LEU A 76 20.19 8.06 7.23
CA LEU A 76 19.09 7.94 8.20
C LEU A 76 19.59 7.89 9.66
N HIS A 77 20.84 7.43 9.86
CA HIS A 77 21.47 7.25 11.17
C HIS A 77 22.60 8.29 11.41
N ASP A 78 22.58 9.41 10.69
CA ASP A 78 23.59 10.45 10.87
C ASP A 78 23.44 11.14 12.24
N HIS A 79 24.56 11.44 12.89
CA HIS A 79 24.59 12.17 14.16
C HIS A 79 24.03 13.60 14.08
N ARG A 80 23.99 14.19 12.87
CA ARG A 80 23.46 15.53 12.63
C ARG A 80 21.95 15.45 12.40
N PRO A 81 21.12 16.09 13.23
CA PRO A 81 19.67 15.93 13.17
C PRO A 81 19.08 16.44 11.85
N GLU A 82 19.51 17.59 11.35
CA GLU A 82 19.04 18.16 10.08
C GLU A 82 19.30 17.23 8.89
N VAL A 83 20.48 16.58 8.86
CA VAL A 83 20.83 15.61 7.82
C VAL A 83 19.98 14.35 7.94
N ALA A 84 19.79 13.82 9.15
CA ALA A 84 19.04 12.60 9.38
C ALA A 84 17.54 12.78 9.08
N GLU A 85 16.98 13.95 9.42
CA GLU A 85 15.60 14.31 9.12
C GLU A 85 15.36 14.44 7.62
N LEU A 86 16.18 15.24 6.92
CA LEU A 86 16.06 15.38 5.47
C LEU A 86 16.30 14.04 4.74
N ALA A 87 17.22 13.21 5.23
CA ALA A 87 17.42 11.87 4.69
C ALA A 87 16.17 10.99 4.85
N ARG A 88 15.43 11.13 5.95
CA ARG A 88 14.18 10.40 6.19
C ARG A 88 13.08 10.84 5.24
N GLU A 89 12.93 12.15 5.01
CA GLU A 89 11.98 12.69 4.03
C GLU A 89 12.27 12.15 2.63
N VAL A 90 13.52 12.27 2.18
CA VAL A 90 13.95 11.76 0.86
C VAL A 90 13.77 10.24 0.78
N TYR A 91 14.07 9.49 1.84
CA TYR A 91 13.86 8.05 1.89
C TYR A 91 12.38 7.69 1.78
N ASN A 92 11.49 8.39 2.46
CA ASN A 92 10.04 8.16 2.40
C ASN A 92 9.46 8.48 1.02
N ILE A 93 9.98 9.50 0.33
CA ILE A 93 9.59 9.78 -1.07
C ILE A 93 9.97 8.62 -2.00
N HIS A 94 11.16 8.05 -1.83
CA HIS A 94 11.63 6.93 -2.65
C HIS A 94 11.00 5.58 -2.28
N PHE A 95 10.64 5.42 -1.02
CA PHE A 95 10.12 4.17 -0.47
C PHE A 95 8.91 4.44 0.42
N PRO A 96 7.77 4.88 -0.16
CA PRO A 96 6.58 5.28 0.60
C PRO A 96 6.05 4.16 1.50
N TYR A 97 6.25 2.92 1.08
CA TYR A 97 5.82 1.74 1.82
C TYR A 97 6.93 1.07 2.65
N ALA A 98 8.11 1.69 2.82
CA ALA A 98 9.22 1.04 3.53
C ALA A 98 8.90 0.72 5.00
N GLU A 99 8.29 1.66 5.71
CA GLU A 99 7.90 1.47 7.10
C GLU A 99 6.82 0.38 7.21
N ARG A 100 5.79 0.45 6.36
CA ARG A 100 4.74 -0.57 6.24
C ARG A 100 5.33 -1.95 5.97
N ASN A 101 6.24 -2.06 4.99
CA ASN A 101 6.94 -3.30 4.63
C ASN A 101 7.82 -3.84 5.76
N THR A 102 8.42 -2.95 6.57
CA THR A 102 9.23 -3.35 7.72
C THR A 102 8.36 -3.91 8.83
N ARG A 103 7.25 -3.23 9.16
CA ARG A 103 6.26 -3.71 10.13
C ARG A 103 5.66 -5.05 9.69
N LYS A 104 5.20 -5.14 8.43
CA LYS A 104 4.66 -6.35 7.78
C LYS A 104 5.56 -7.57 7.95
N LYS A 105 6.89 -7.42 7.81
CA LYS A 105 7.85 -8.53 7.98
C LYS A 105 7.93 -9.09 9.40
N GLN A 106 7.50 -8.33 10.40
CA GLN A 106 7.53 -8.72 11.82
C GLN A 106 6.19 -9.34 12.27
N LEU A 107 5.15 -9.24 11.45
CA LEU A 107 3.83 -9.74 11.79
C LEU A 107 3.73 -11.25 11.56
N ILE A 108 3.10 -11.93 12.50
CA ILE A 108 2.80 -13.36 12.42
C ILE A 108 1.36 -13.51 12.90
N ILE A 109 0.46 -13.99 12.04
CA ILE A 109 -0.94 -14.24 12.42
C ILE A 109 -1.01 -15.49 13.31
N ASN A 110 -1.74 -15.36 14.42
CA ASN A 110 -2.19 -16.48 15.23
C ASN A 110 -3.60 -16.92 14.83
N THR A 111 -4.52 -15.96 14.72
CA THR A 111 -5.92 -16.21 14.36
C THR A 111 -6.34 -15.23 13.28
N LEU A 112 -6.98 -15.73 12.23
CA LEU A 112 -7.63 -14.95 11.18
C LEU A 112 -9.10 -15.34 11.18
N ALA A 113 -10.00 -14.38 11.25
CA ALA A 113 -11.40 -14.55 10.91
C ALA A 113 -11.74 -13.61 9.76
N PHE A 114 -12.39 -14.14 8.74
CA PHE A 114 -12.78 -13.38 7.55
C PHE A 114 -14.24 -13.68 7.26
N GLU A 115 -15.06 -12.64 7.21
CA GLU A 115 -16.51 -12.72 7.05
C GLU A 115 -16.92 -11.86 5.87
N ILE A 116 -17.81 -12.39 5.04
CA ILE A 116 -18.23 -11.81 3.76
C ILE A 116 -19.75 -11.94 3.68
N HIS A 117 -20.41 -10.85 3.30
CA HIS A 117 -21.85 -10.68 3.14
C HIS A 117 -22.13 -9.85 1.86
N THR A 118 -21.42 -10.13 0.77
CA THR A 118 -21.41 -9.30 -0.45
C THR A 118 -21.43 -10.16 -1.70
N GLU A 119 -21.61 -9.54 -2.87
CA GLU A 119 -21.56 -10.23 -4.16
C GLU A 119 -20.12 -10.41 -4.66
N VAL A 120 -19.84 -11.59 -5.22
CA VAL A 120 -18.55 -11.96 -5.82
C VAL A 120 -18.81 -12.45 -7.24
N PHE A 121 -17.93 -12.10 -8.18
CA PHE A 121 -18.03 -12.57 -9.56
C PHE A 121 -17.48 -13.99 -9.69
N ASP A 122 -18.22 -14.85 -10.39
CA ASP A 122 -17.72 -16.16 -10.76
C ASP A 122 -16.79 -16.12 -11.99
N GLU A 123 -16.33 -17.29 -12.44
CA GLU A 123 -15.45 -17.40 -13.61
C GLU A 123 -16.13 -17.04 -14.94
N TYR A 124 -17.46 -16.93 -14.96
CA TYR A 124 -18.26 -16.51 -16.11
C TYR A 124 -18.64 -15.02 -16.05
N GLY A 125 -18.35 -14.35 -14.93
CA GLY A 125 -18.67 -12.95 -14.69
C GLY A 125 -20.09 -12.72 -14.16
N ASP A 126 -20.74 -13.77 -13.64
CA ASP A 126 -22.04 -13.65 -12.98
C ASP A 126 -21.84 -13.25 -11.50
N GLU A 127 -22.68 -12.32 -11.03
CA GLU A 127 -22.70 -11.87 -9.63
C GLU A 127 -23.36 -12.94 -8.75
N LEU A 128 -22.60 -13.49 -7.80
CA LEU A 128 -23.07 -14.46 -6.84
C LEU A 128 -23.08 -13.86 -5.43
N PRO A 129 -24.22 -13.82 -4.73
CA PRO A 129 -24.24 -13.41 -3.34
C PRO A 129 -23.47 -14.44 -2.49
N VAL A 130 -22.55 -13.95 -1.66
CA VAL A 130 -21.73 -14.78 -0.78
C VAL A 130 -21.92 -14.32 0.66
N ASN A 131 -22.52 -15.20 1.47
CA ASN A 131 -22.62 -15.03 2.91
C ASN A 131 -21.81 -16.11 3.64
N ARG A 132 -20.51 -15.87 3.84
CA ARG A 132 -19.57 -16.89 4.34
C ARG A 132 -18.61 -16.33 5.36
N ARG A 133 -18.22 -17.18 6.31
CA ARG A 133 -17.17 -16.89 7.29
C ARG A 133 -16.12 -17.98 7.33
N PHE A 134 -14.86 -17.57 7.27
CA PHE A 134 -13.70 -18.42 7.40
C PHE A 134 -12.95 -18.10 8.69
N THR A 135 -12.50 -19.13 9.41
CA THR A 135 -11.58 -18.93 10.54
C THR A 135 -10.36 -19.83 10.42
N ALA A 136 -9.17 -19.27 10.59
CA ALA A 136 -7.92 -19.99 10.54
C ALA A 136 -7.15 -19.77 11.84
N ASN A 137 -6.78 -20.86 12.51
CA ASN A 137 -5.98 -20.80 13.73
C ASN A 137 -4.64 -21.51 13.53
N ARG A 138 -3.56 -20.78 13.76
CA ARG A 138 -2.18 -21.24 13.55
C ARG A 138 -1.78 -22.39 14.48
N ILE A 139 -2.22 -22.35 15.74
CA ILE A 139 -1.80 -23.31 16.77
C ILE A 139 -2.57 -24.61 16.61
N SER A 140 -3.90 -24.52 16.51
CA SER A 140 -4.75 -25.70 16.28
C SER A 140 -4.61 -26.25 14.86
N ARG A 141 -4.14 -25.42 13.92
CA ARG A 141 -4.03 -25.72 12.47
C ARG A 141 -5.37 -26.06 11.84
N VAL A 142 -6.45 -25.62 12.46
CA VAL A 142 -7.81 -25.80 11.96
C VAL A 142 -8.16 -24.58 11.11
N LEU A 143 -8.64 -24.87 9.91
CA LEU A 143 -9.33 -23.93 9.05
C LEU A 143 -10.81 -24.32 9.05
N THR A 144 -11.69 -23.38 9.34
CA THR A 144 -13.14 -23.58 9.31
C THR A 144 -13.79 -22.65 8.30
N MET A 145 -14.91 -23.10 7.75
CA MET A 145 -15.78 -22.34 6.87
C MET A 145 -17.22 -22.56 7.33
N THR A 146 -17.96 -21.47 7.44
CA THR A 146 -19.39 -21.44 7.73
C THR A 146 -20.07 -20.74 6.56
N ASP A 147 -20.98 -21.45 5.91
CA ASP A 147 -21.85 -20.89 4.87
C ASP A 147 -23.21 -20.56 5.51
N PHE A 148 -23.56 -19.28 5.52
CA PHE A 148 -24.79 -18.79 6.15
C PHE A 148 -26.00 -18.87 5.23
N ASP A 149 -25.82 -18.94 3.91
CA ASP A 149 -26.91 -19.10 2.95
C ASP A 149 -27.35 -20.56 2.81
N GLY A 150 -26.47 -21.50 3.17
CA GLY A 150 -26.78 -22.93 3.29
C GLY A 150 -27.43 -23.32 4.63
N ASP A 151 -27.14 -24.55 5.10
CA ASP A 151 -27.65 -25.07 6.38
C ASP A 151 -26.96 -24.48 7.62
N GLY A 152 -26.05 -23.50 7.46
CA GLY A 152 -25.23 -22.97 8.56
C GLY A 152 -24.20 -23.97 9.10
N VAL A 153 -23.95 -25.06 8.37
CA VAL A 153 -23.07 -26.15 8.83
C VAL A 153 -21.62 -25.70 8.77
N GLU A 154 -20.97 -25.69 9.92
CA GLU A 154 -19.54 -25.42 10.01
C GLU A 154 -18.73 -26.58 9.47
N GLN A 155 -18.06 -26.36 8.34
CA GLN A 155 -17.07 -27.26 7.79
C GLN A 155 -15.73 -26.94 8.43
N SER A 156 -15.01 -27.96 8.89
CA SER A 156 -13.67 -27.78 9.46
C SER A 156 -12.70 -28.78 8.87
N MET A 157 -11.47 -28.33 8.65
CA MET A 157 -10.37 -29.19 8.22
C MET A 157 -9.09 -28.85 8.98
N THR A 158 -8.26 -29.87 9.18
CA THR A 158 -6.94 -29.67 9.77
C THR A 158 -5.91 -29.60 8.66
N LEU A 159 -5.18 -28.49 8.58
CA LEU A 159 -4.11 -28.29 7.63
C LEU A 159 -2.77 -28.79 8.19
N ASP A 160 -1.88 -29.22 7.31
CA ASP A 160 -0.47 -29.43 7.69
C ASP A 160 0.15 -28.11 8.17
N GLY A 161 1.10 -28.20 9.11
CA GLY A 161 1.75 -27.02 9.70
C GLY A 161 2.44 -26.13 8.67
N LYS A 162 2.99 -26.70 7.58
CA LYS A 162 3.60 -25.94 6.49
C LYS A 162 2.54 -25.25 5.64
N LYS A 163 1.41 -25.91 5.34
CA LYS A 163 0.30 -25.32 4.59
C LYS A 163 -0.31 -24.15 5.36
N MET A 164 -0.68 -24.34 6.63
CA MET A 164 -1.23 -23.29 7.48
C MET A 164 -0.28 -22.09 7.61
N SER A 165 1.01 -22.34 7.85
CA SER A 165 2.01 -21.27 7.93
C SER A 165 2.20 -20.54 6.60
N THR A 166 2.06 -21.24 5.47
CA THR A 166 2.16 -20.64 4.14
C THR A 166 0.95 -19.75 3.86
N LEU A 167 -0.26 -20.23 4.14
CA LEU A 167 -1.50 -19.46 3.99
C LEU A 167 -1.46 -18.16 4.80
N LEU A 168 -1.21 -18.26 6.11
CA LEU A 168 -1.18 -17.10 7.00
C LEU A 168 -0.04 -16.13 6.66
N ARG A 169 1.13 -16.66 6.22
CA ARG A 169 2.23 -15.82 5.75
C ARG A 169 1.87 -15.15 4.44
N TRP A 170 1.28 -15.86 3.49
CA TRP A 170 0.85 -15.29 2.20
C TRP A 170 -0.19 -14.20 2.42
N ALA A 171 -1.14 -14.42 3.33
CA ALA A 171 -2.16 -13.45 3.68
C ALA A 171 -1.55 -12.11 4.18
N VAL A 172 -0.58 -12.17 5.08
CA VAL A 172 0.12 -10.97 5.57
C VAL A 172 1.10 -10.40 4.54
N HIS A 173 1.94 -11.27 3.96
CA HIS A 173 3.15 -10.86 3.27
C HIS A 173 2.96 -10.63 1.77
N SER A 174 1.98 -11.28 1.15
CA SER A 174 1.68 -11.16 -0.28
C SER A 174 0.43 -10.34 -0.51
N LEU A 175 -0.69 -10.72 0.10
CA LEU A 175 -1.96 -10.01 -0.06
C LEU A 175 -2.04 -8.71 0.73
N GLU A 176 -1.13 -8.44 1.66
CA GLU A 176 -1.19 -7.21 2.47
C GLU A 176 -2.56 -7.05 3.14
N ILE A 177 -3.17 -8.15 3.62
CA ILE A 177 -4.47 -8.13 4.30
C ILE A 177 -4.41 -7.32 5.62
N PHE A 178 -3.22 -6.92 6.06
CA PHE A 178 -3.06 -5.68 6.83
C PHE A 178 -3.39 -4.49 5.90
N MET A 179 -4.68 -4.35 5.60
CA MET A 179 -5.22 -3.32 4.74
C MET A 179 -5.03 -2.00 5.49
N TRP A 180 -4.07 -1.19 5.04
CA TRP A 180 -3.89 0.12 5.63
C TRP A 180 -5.15 0.93 5.35
N PRO A 181 -5.72 1.64 6.33
CA PRO A 181 -6.93 2.44 6.10
C PRO A 181 -6.78 3.42 4.94
N GLU A 182 -5.55 3.84 4.62
CA GLU A 182 -5.29 4.73 3.49
C GLU A 182 -5.31 4.04 2.11
N ASP A 183 -5.27 2.71 2.07
CA ASP A 183 -5.25 1.91 0.83
C ASP A 183 -6.66 1.50 0.37
N TYR A 184 -7.67 1.69 1.22
CA TYR A 184 -9.05 1.29 0.98
C TYR A 184 -9.99 2.41 1.38
N ASP A 185 -11.03 2.64 0.58
CA ASP A 185 -12.09 3.57 0.94
C ASP A 185 -13.05 2.87 1.93
N LEU A 186 -12.56 2.65 3.15
CA LEU A 186 -13.30 2.03 4.26
C LEU A 186 -14.37 2.97 4.85
N ILE A 187 -14.56 4.13 4.21
CA ILE A 187 -15.50 5.14 4.64
C ILE A 187 -16.91 4.69 4.21
N PRO A 188 -17.90 4.74 5.11
CA PRO A 188 -19.31 4.58 4.77
C PRO A 188 -19.69 5.44 3.56
N SER A 189 -20.46 4.89 2.61
CA SER A 189 -20.82 5.56 1.35
C SER A 189 -21.37 6.98 1.54
N ARG A 190 -21.99 7.24 2.70
CA ARG A 190 -22.54 8.52 3.14
C ARG A 190 -21.51 9.63 3.42
N ASN A 191 -20.24 9.28 3.65
CA ASN A 191 -19.15 10.22 3.93
C ASN A 191 -18.16 10.34 2.75
N SER A 192 -18.29 9.52 1.71
CA SER A 192 -17.48 9.60 0.50
C SER A 192 -17.97 10.74 -0.38
N ILE A 193 -17.60 11.99 -0.05
CA ILE A 193 -17.63 13.07 -1.05
C ILE A 193 -16.54 12.72 -2.06
N PRO A 194 -16.86 12.41 -3.33
CA PRO A 194 -15.84 12.09 -4.31
C PRO A 194 -14.93 13.33 -4.44
N PRO A 195 -13.60 13.20 -4.32
CA PRO A 195 -12.68 14.34 -4.31
C PRO A 195 -12.67 15.15 -5.63
N TYR A 196 -13.40 14.69 -6.65
CA TYR A 196 -13.59 15.35 -7.93
C TYR A 196 -14.92 16.14 -8.03
N PHE A 197 -15.87 15.96 -7.12
CA PHE A 197 -17.23 16.48 -7.27
C PHE A 197 -17.45 17.89 -6.70
N ASP A 198 -16.44 18.46 -6.04
CA ASP A 198 -16.50 19.77 -5.38
C ASP A 198 -16.15 20.98 -6.29
N LEU A 199 -15.99 20.78 -7.62
CA LEU A 199 -15.51 21.83 -8.52
C LEU A 199 -16.49 22.38 -9.55
N LEU A 200 -17.73 21.90 -9.65
CA LEU A 200 -18.71 22.46 -10.61
C LEU A 200 -20.11 22.64 -10.02
N PRO A 201 -20.33 23.72 -9.23
CA PRO A 201 -21.68 24.17 -8.87
C PRO A 201 -22.55 24.59 -10.08
N GLU A 202 -21.96 24.80 -11.26
CA GLU A 202 -22.65 25.32 -12.45
C GLU A 202 -23.43 24.27 -13.27
N TYR A 203 -23.47 23.01 -12.83
CA TYR A 203 -24.19 21.93 -13.55
C TYR A 203 -25.35 21.31 -12.77
N TRP A 204 -25.72 21.87 -11.62
CA TRP A 204 -26.97 21.51 -10.97
C TRP A 204 -28.08 22.28 -11.69
N PRO A 205 -29.04 21.62 -12.38
CA PRO A 205 -30.28 22.28 -12.69
C PRO A 205 -30.87 22.75 -11.36
N ASP A 206 -31.40 23.98 -11.32
CA ASP A 206 -32.23 24.44 -10.22
C ASP A 206 -33.45 23.50 -10.14
N GLU A 207 -33.31 22.36 -9.46
CA GLU A 207 -34.40 21.44 -9.18
C GLU A 207 -35.17 22.00 -7.99
N ASP A 208 -36.07 22.93 -8.31
CA ASP A 208 -37.34 23.08 -7.61
C ASP A 208 -38.10 21.73 -7.66
N GLU A 209 -37.75 20.76 -6.83
CA GLU A 209 -38.64 19.65 -6.46
C GLU A 209 -38.49 19.38 -4.96
N GLU A 210 -39.47 19.89 -4.21
CA GLU A 210 -39.94 19.47 -2.87
C GLU A 210 -39.00 18.47 -2.16
N ALA A 211 -37.98 18.99 -1.46
CA ALA A 211 -37.27 18.19 -0.48
C ALA A 211 -38.27 17.85 0.64
N ASP A 212 -38.77 16.62 0.63
CA ASP A 212 -39.56 16.06 1.73
C ASP A 212 -38.79 16.28 3.04
N GLU A 213 -39.24 17.25 3.85
CA GLU A 213 -38.67 17.64 5.16
C GLU A 213 -38.83 16.55 6.25
N ASP A 214 -38.99 15.27 5.87
CA ASP A 214 -39.29 14.17 6.80
C ASP A 214 -38.24 13.03 6.77
N PHE A 215 -37.15 13.17 6.01
CA PHE A 215 -36.00 12.25 6.15
C PHE A 215 -35.16 12.64 7.37
N SER A 216 -35.55 12.14 8.54
CA SER A 216 -34.71 12.19 9.75
C SER A 216 -33.54 11.21 9.61
N ASP A 217 -32.36 11.60 10.13
CA ASP A 217 -31.18 10.72 10.21
C ASP A 217 -31.42 9.44 11.03
N GLU A 218 -32.56 9.34 11.72
CA GLU A 218 -32.91 8.24 12.62
C GLU A 218 -33.61 7.05 11.92
N ASP A 219 -34.05 7.20 10.65
CA ASP A 219 -34.81 6.16 9.91
C ASP A 219 -34.03 5.50 8.75
N VAL A 220 -32.70 5.71 8.67
CA VAL A 220 -31.84 5.06 7.68
C VAL A 220 -31.22 3.79 8.31
N PRO A 221 -31.33 2.60 7.68
CA PRO A 221 -30.76 1.36 8.22
C PRO A 221 -29.27 1.51 8.58
N GLU A 222 -28.84 0.92 9.69
CA GLU A 222 -27.41 0.79 10.02
C GLU A 222 -26.70 0.17 8.80
N GLU A 223 -25.77 0.91 8.18
CA GLU A 223 -25.11 0.45 6.94
C GLU A 223 -24.50 -0.95 7.15
N GLU A 224 -24.97 -1.91 6.35
CA GLU A 224 -24.64 -3.32 6.50
C GLU A 224 -23.15 -3.55 6.20
N VAL A 225 -22.50 -4.35 7.04
CA VAL A 225 -21.09 -4.70 6.85
C VAL A 225 -20.98 -5.70 5.71
N CYS A 226 -20.46 -5.28 4.57
CA CYS A 226 -20.31 -6.15 3.39
C CYS A 226 -19.19 -7.17 3.58
N TRP A 227 -18.10 -6.81 4.24
CA TRP A 227 -17.07 -7.77 4.66
C TRP A 227 -16.24 -7.26 5.83
N ARG A 228 -15.66 -8.21 6.57
CA ARG A 228 -14.87 -7.97 7.78
C ARG A 228 -13.70 -8.92 7.90
N VAL A 229 -12.53 -8.38 8.20
CA VAL A 229 -11.34 -9.17 8.55
C VAL A 229 -10.92 -8.85 9.98
N GLN A 230 -10.81 -9.90 10.81
CA GLN A 230 -10.28 -9.81 12.17
C GLN A 230 -9.01 -10.66 12.28
N ILE A 231 -7.94 -10.04 12.76
CA ILE A 231 -6.63 -10.69 12.90
C ILE A 231 -6.13 -10.54 14.33
N GLU A 232 -5.72 -11.65 14.91
CA GLU A 232 -4.91 -11.69 16.13
C GLU A 232 -3.48 -12.09 15.76
N TYR A 233 -2.51 -11.27 16.16
CA TYR A 233 -1.10 -11.51 15.93
C TYR A 233 -0.41 -12.27 17.08
N ALA A 234 0.78 -12.79 16.82
CA ALA A 234 1.60 -13.52 17.80
C ALA A 234 2.01 -12.71 19.04
N ASN A 235 1.99 -11.37 18.95
CA ASN A 235 2.22 -10.44 20.06
C ASN A 235 0.92 -10.06 20.80
N HIS A 236 -0.20 -10.74 20.50
CA HIS A 236 -1.55 -10.48 21.04
C HIS A 236 -2.15 -9.12 20.67
N THR A 237 -1.56 -8.39 19.71
CA THR A 237 -2.27 -7.25 19.13
C THR A 237 -3.36 -7.76 18.20
N THR A 238 -4.52 -7.13 18.27
CA THR A 238 -5.66 -7.43 17.40
C THR A 238 -5.86 -6.28 16.41
N GLN A 239 -6.33 -6.62 15.23
CA GLN A 239 -6.75 -5.65 14.22
C GLN A 239 -8.07 -6.10 13.62
N GLU A 240 -8.96 -5.14 13.42
CA GLU A 240 -10.22 -5.31 12.72
C GLU A 240 -10.25 -4.35 11.54
N ILE A 241 -10.72 -4.85 10.40
CA ILE A 241 -10.94 -4.09 9.17
C ILE A 241 -12.38 -4.40 8.76
N VAL A 242 -13.14 -3.35 8.49
CA VAL A 242 -14.56 -3.42 8.14
C VAL A 242 -14.76 -2.58 6.88
N SER A 243 -15.49 -3.12 5.92
CA SER A 243 -15.92 -2.39 4.73
C SER A 243 -17.44 -2.42 4.61
N TYR A 244 -17.97 -1.31 4.11
CA TYR A 244 -19.39 -1.09 3.82
C TYR A 244 -19.64 -0.97 2.31
N GLN A 245 -18.61 -1.20 1.49
CA GLN A 245 -18.72 -1.23 0.03
C GLN A 245 -19.35 -2.54 -0.41
N ASP A 246 -20.30 -2.44 -1.33
CA ASP A 246 -21.10 -3.52 -1.93
C ASP A 246 -20.31 -4.45 -2.87
N TYR A 247 -19.01 -4.21 -3.05
CA TYR A 247 -18.12 -5.04 -3.85
C TYR A 247 -16.85 -5.44 -3.09
N LEU A 248 -16.29 -6.59 -3.46
CA LEU A 248 -15.06 -7.12 -2.89
C LEU A 248 -13.85 -6.61 -3.67
N MET A 249 -12.96 -5.87 -3.00
CA MET A 249 -11.71 -5.39 -3.61
C MET A 249 -10.77 -6.56 -3.96
N ASP A 250 -9.86 -6.36 -4.92
CA ASP A 250 -8.94 -7.40 -5.45
C ASP A 250 -8.31 -8.29 -4.36
N ARG A 251 -7.78 -7.69 -3.27
CA ARG A 251 -7.03 -8.46 -2.25
C ARG A 251 -7.92 -9.30 -1.31
N PRO A 252 -9.02 -8.75 -0.75
CA PRO A 252 -10.04 -9.56 -0.08
C PRO A 252 -10.64 -10.66 -0.96
N GLU A 253 -10.83 -10.40 -2.25
CA GLU A 253 -11.33 -11.40 -3.21
C GLU A 253 -10.32 -12.52 -3.42
N GLU A 254 -9.04 -12.20 -3.66
CA GLU A 254 -7.98 -13.20 -3.73
C GLU A 254 -7.91 -14.06 -2.45
N LEU A 255 -8.10 -13.46 -1.27
CA LEU A 255 -8.16 -14.20 -0.01
C LEU A 255 -9.36 -15.16 0.01
N TYR A 256 -10.55 -14.68 -0.37
CA TYR A 256 -11.76 -15.48 -0.41
C TYR A 256 -11.57 -16.71 -1.30
N LEU A 257 -11.14 -16.52 -2.54
CA LEU A 257 -10.92 -17.60 -3.51
C LEU A 257 -9.88 -18.61 -3.02
N ALA A 258 -8.77 -18.12 -2.45
CA ALA A 258 -7.72 -19.00 -1.93
C ALA A 258 -8.18 -19.82 -0.70
N LEU A 259 -9.07 -19.27 0.13
CA LEU A 259 -9.66 -20.01 1.25
C LEU A 259 -10.71 -21.01 0.77
N LEU A 260 -11.51 -20.63 -0.22
CA LEU A 260 -12.54 -21.47 -0.82
C LEU A 260 -11.94 -22.73 -1.47
N GLU A 261 -10.81 -22.60 -2.17
CA GLU A 261 -10.11 -23.73 -2.81
C GLU A 261 -9.77 -24.88 -1.83
N TYR A 262 -9.60 -24.60 -0.53
CA TYR A 262 -9.38 -25.66 0.46
C TYR A 262 -10.62 -26.54 0.67
N PHE A 263 -11.82 -25.96 0.59
CA PHE A 263 -13.09 -26.65 0.82
C PHE A 263 -13.72 -27.16 -0.47
N GLU A 264 -13.56 -26.40 -1.56
CA GLU A 264 -14.08 -26.67 -2.90
C GLU A 264 -12.92 -26.64 -3.90
N PRO A 265 -12.03 -27.66 -3.89
CA PRO A 265 -10.95 -27.71 -4.87
C PRO A 265 -11.55 -27.86 -6.27
N LYS A 266 -11.07 -27.06 -7.23
CA LYS A 266 -11.45 -27.22 -8.64
C LYS A 266 -11.14 -28.64 -9.08
N ILE A 267 -12.18 -29.40 -9.46
CA ILE A 267 -12.00 -30.71 -10.07
C ILE A 267 -11.49 -30.44 -11.48
N ASP A 268 -10.24 -30.82 -11.75
CA ASP A 268 -9.70 -30.78 -13.11
C ASP A 268 -10.35 -31.96 -13.87
N ASP A 269 -11.47 -31.72 -14.53
CA ASP A 269 -12.26 -32.71 -15.29
C ASP A 269 -11.52 -33.22 -16.57
N PHE A 270 -10.19 -33.28 -16.55
CA PHE A 270 -9.36 -33.68 -17.69
C PHE A 270 -8.54 -34.97 -17.48
N ASP A 271 -8.83 -35.73 -16.42
CA ASP A 271 -8.26 -37.07 -16.19
C ASP A 271 -9.33 -38.19 -16.33
N GLU A 272 -10.24 -38.06 -17.31
CA GLU A 272 -10.97 -39.24 -17.83
C GLU A 272 -10.03 -40.10 -18.68
N GLU A 273 -9.28 -40.94 -17.96
CA GLU A 273 -8.50 -42.05 -18.46
C GLU A 273 -9.37 -42.94 -19.37
N TYR A 274 -9.15 -42.85 -20.70
CA TYR A 274 -9.56 -43.84 -21.69
C TYR A 274 -8.95 -45.21 -21.33
N THR A 275 -9.59 -45.94 -20.41
CA THR A 275 -9.36 -47.37 -20.17
C THR A 275 -10.37 -48.18 -20.95
N GLU A 276 -10.34 -48.06 -22.29
CA GLU A 276 -10.99 -49.05 -23.15
C GLU A 276 -10.02 -50.24 -23.34
N ASN A 277 -10.05 -51.16 -22.38
CA ASN A 277 -9.52 -52.51 -22.57
C ASN A 277 -10.65 -53.52 -22.37
N ALA A 278 -11.21 -54.02 -23.48
CA ALA A 278 -11.80 -55.34 -23.52
C ALA A 278 -11.41 -56.02 -24.86
N PRO A 279 -10.71 -57.16 -24.84
CA PRO A 279 -10.48 -57.96 -26.04
C PRO A 279 -11.77 -58.72 -26.38
N LEU A 280 -12.18 -58.64 -27.65
CA LEU A 280 -13.26 -59.48 -28.20
C LEU A 280 -12.74 -60.92 -28.35
N GLU A 281 -13.35 -61.85 -27.60
CA GLU A 281 -13.37 -63.28 -27.93
C GLU A 281 -14.27 -63.55 -29.14
#